data_AF-A0A2V8RXU2-F1
#
_entry.id   AF-A0A2V8RXU2-F1
#
_cell.length_a   1.000
_cell.length_b   1.000
_cell.length_c   1.000
_cell.angle_alpha   90.00
_cell.angle_beta   90.00
_cell.angle_gamma   90.00
#
_symmetry.space_group_name_H-M   'P 1'
#
loop_
_entity.id
_entity.type
_entity.pdbx_description
1 polymer ?
#
loop_
_entity_poly.entity_id
_entity_poly.type
_entity_poly.pdbx_seq_one_letter_code
_entity_poly.pdbx_strand_id
1 'polypeptide(L)'
;MLSSKRAIVIVSALLLLVGFAAAQKRRKTVDVVPNPPTVNLTADAATVTLCPRDETQGVGRVQLNANATSPDGLPLRYTWKTTGGRVVGDGANTVWDLTGATPGSYVASVEVTSGDARCTAFATIPVAVVECPPLREVCPNISINCPDSVRVGAPLTFSADVNGGTPGAQASYNWTVSAGTITSGQGTPSITVSTAGLGGQDVRATLAVNGYTGLNCTASCSTPVQVERIKPRKFDEIGNVARNDEKARLDIFAAELQNDPRSAGYIIATGGKPGEAQRRVSDAKGYLVNTRGMDASRIVTLTGRTGGDIRIEFWLVPPGAEAPTPQ
;
A
#
# COMPACT_ATOMS: atom_id res chain seq x y z
N MET A 1 -4.65 -20.24 116.40
CA MET A 1 -4.94 -18.88 115.90
C MET A 1 -5.82 -19.02 114.67
N LEU A 2 -7.13 -18.81 114.84
CA LEU A 2 -7.95 -17.76 114.20
C LEU A 2 -8.06 -17.93 112.66
N SER A 3 -9.22 -17.98 112.01
CA SER A 3 -10.48 -17.28 112.29
C SER A 3 -11.65 -17.73 111.38
N SER A 4 -12.86 -17.79 111.96
CA SER A 4 -14.17 -17.31 111.43
C SER A 4 -14.73 -17.84 110.09
N LYS A 5 -15.72 -18.75 110.12
CA LYS A 5 -17.21 -18.54 110.10
C LYS A 5 -17.81 -17.93 108.81
N ARG A 6 -18.79 -18.64 108.22
CA ARG A 6 -20.21 -18.20 108.11
C ARG A 6 -21.14 -19.36 107.66
N ALA A 7 -22.36 -19.34 108.18
CA ALA A 7 -23.41 -20.35 108.13
C ALA A 7 -24.51 -20.03 107.08
N ILE A 8 -25.49 -20.95 106.93
CA ILE A 8 -26.92 -20.83 106.48
C ILE A 8 -27.26 -22.10 105.65
N VAL A 9 -27.96 -23.13 106.13
CA VAL A 9 -29.41 -23.33 106.46
C VAL A 9 -30.30 -23.67 105.23
N ILE A 10 -30.69 -24.97 105.15
CA ILE A 10 -31.99 -25.63 104.80
C ILE A 10 -32.53 -25.41 103.35
N VAL A 11 -32.96 -26.42 102.58
CA VAL A 11 -34.31 -27.05 102.53
C VAL A 11 -34.30 -28.36 101.72
N SER A 12 -34.99 -29.38 102.26
CA SER A 12 -35.28 -30.70 101.67
C SER A 12 -36.42 -30.66 100.64
N ALA A 13 -36.34 -31.48 99.58
CA ALA A 13 -37.51 -31.94 98.84
C ALA A 13 -37.27 -33.33 98.20
N LEU A 14 -38.09 -34.30 98.63
CA LEU A 14 -38.13 -35.69 98.20
C LEU A 14 -39.05 -35.80 96.96
N LEU A 15 -38.59 -36.39 95.85
CA LEU A 15 -39.42 -36.67 94.67
C LEU A 15 -39.31 -38.14 94.26
N LEU A 16 -40.45 -38.83 94.30
CA LEU A 16 -40.67 -40.22 93.90
C LEU A 16 -40.47 -40.40 92.38
N LEU A 17 -39.61 -41.33 91.98
CA LEU A 17 -39.43 -41.77 90.59
C LEU A 17 -40.23 -43.05 90.34
N VAL A 18 -41.32 -42.93 89.57
CA VAL A 18 -42.01 -44.06 88.92
C VAL A 18 -41.65 -44.01 87.43
N GLY A 19 -40.72 -44.86 87.00
CA GLY A 19 -40.32 -44.98 85.61
C GLY A 19 -41.16 -46.03 84.88
N PHE A 20 -42.08 -45.59 84.03
CA PHE A 20 -42.79 -46.44 83.07
C PHE A 20 -41.85 -46.83 81.91
N ALA A 21 -41.73 -48.13 81.64
CA ALA A 21 -41.07 -48.64 80.45
C ALA A 21 -41.91 -48.35 79.20
N ALA A 22 -41.42 -47.47 78.32
CA ALA A 22 -42.03 -47.21 77.02
C ALA A 22 -41.41 -48.13 75.95
N ALA A 23 -42.22 -49.03 75.40
CA ALA A 23 -41.87 -49.86 74.25
C ALA A 23 -41.62 -48.98 73.02
N GLN A 24 -40.38 -48.95 72.52
CA GLN A 24 -40.04 -48.29 71.26
C GLN A 24 -40.59 -49.09 70.07
N LYS A 25 -41.69 -48.61 69.50
CA LYS A 25 -42.22 -49.08 68.22
C LYS A 25 -41.28 -48.61 67.10
N ARG A 26 -40.46 -49.49 66.53
CA ARG A 26 -39.65 -49.21 65.33
C ARG A 26 -40.56 -48.75 64.18
N ARG A 27 -40.46 -47.49 63.79
CA ARG A 27 -41.11 -46.92 62.62
C ARG A 27 -40.35 -47.41 61.39
N LYS A 28 -40.99 -48.21 60.52
CA LYS A 28 -40.48 -48.46 59.17
C LYS A 28 -40.44 -47.11 58.44
N THR A 29 -39.24 -46.57 58.22
CA THR A 29 -39.03 -45.51 57.24
C THR A 29 -39.38 -46.07 55.88
N VAL A 30 -40.38 -45.48 55.23
CA VAL A 30 -40.63 -45.68 53.81
C VAL A 30 -39.44 -45.06 53.09
N ASP A 31 -38.64 -45.86 52.39
CA ASP A 31 -37.62 -45.33 51.48
C ASP A 31 -38.36 -44.59 50.36
N VAL A 32 -38.51 -43.27 50.51
CA VAL A 32 -38.97 -42.41 49.43
C VAL A 32 -37.84 -42.39 48.41
N VAL A 33 -38.03 -43.08 47.28
CA VAL A 33 -37.08 -43.02 46.16
C VAL A 33 -37.12 -41.59 45.62
N PRO A 34 -36.01 -40.84 45.64
CA PRO A 34 -35.98 -39.48 45.13
C PRO A 34 -36.23 -39.46 43.62
N ASN A 35 -36.93 -38.45 43.13
CA ASN A 35 -37.09 -38.22 41.70
C ASN A 35 -35.78 -37.66 41.11
N PRO A 36 -35.35 -38.09 39.91
CA PRO A 36 -34.13 -37.59 39.32
C PRO A 36 -34.25 -36.09 38.98
N PRO A 37 -33.16 -35.31 39.15
CA PRO A 37 -33.14 -33.93 38.68
C PRO A 37 -33.22 -33.88 37.15
N THR A 38 -33.51 -32.70 36.61
CA THR A 38 -33.34 -32.40 35.18
C THR A 38 -32.27 -31.32 35.02
N VAL A 39 -31.56 -31.31 33.90
CA VAL A 39 -30.59 -30.26 33.56
C VAL A 39 -30.63 -29.98 32.06
N ASN A 40 -30.64 -28.70 31.71
CA ASN A 40 -30.38 -28.21 30.35
C ASN A 40 -29.14 -27.33 30.37
N LEU A 41 -28.16 -27.65 29.54
CA LEU A 41 -26.90 -26.93 29.46
C LEU A 41 -26.88 -26.03 28.22
N THR A 42 -26.61 -24.75 28.41
CA THR A 42 -26.41 -23.79 27.32
C THR A 42 -25.03 -23.13 27.41
N ALA A 43 -24.56 -22.68 26.26
CA ALA A 43 -23.35 -21.90 26.09
C ALA A 43 -23.72 -20.61 25.33
N ASP A 44 -23.07 -19.49 25.65
CA ASP A 44 -23.25 -18.23 24.92
C ASP A 44 -22.61 -18.23 23.52
N ALA A 45 -21.68 -19.14 23.27
CA ALA A 45 -21.04 -19.35 21.98
C ALA A 45 -20.90 -20.85 21.65
N ALA A 46 -21.27 -21.22 20.42
CA ALA A 46 -21.00 -22.56 19.88
C ALA A 46 -19.62 -22.67 19.21
N THR A 47 -19.02 -21.53 18.87
CA THR A 47 -17.71 -21.42 18.24
C THR A 47 -16.92 -20.29 18.88
N VAL A 48 -15.65 -20.56 19.20
CA VAL A 48 -14.68 -19.58 19.69
C VAL A 48 -13.56 -19.46 18.66
N THR A 49 -13.32 -18.24 18.18
CA THR A 49 -12.17 -17.95 17.31
C THR A 49 -11.00 -17.48 18.17
N LEU A 50 -9.86 -18.15 18.06
CA LEU A 50 -8.62 -17.73 18.72
C LEU A 50 -7.63 -17.18 17.70
N CYS A 51 -7.07 -16.01 18.00
CA CYS A 51 -6.07 -15.34 17.18
C CYS A 51 -4.76 -15.22 17.97
N PRO A 52 -3.81 -16.16 17.85
CA PRO A 52 -2.55 -16.10 18.60
C PRO A 52 -1.72 -14.84 18.36
N ARG A 53 -1.97 -14.12 17.26
CA ARG A 53 -1.27 -12.90 16.86
C ARG A 53 -1.90 -11.60 17.39
N ASP A 54 -3.09 -11.68 17.96
CA ASP A 54 -3.80 -10.56 18.57
C ASP A 54 -4.09 -10.91 20.03
N GLU A 55 -3.40 -10.24 20.96
CA GLU A 55 -3.49 -10.52 22.39
C GLU A 55 -4.93 -10.40 22.93
N THR A 56 -5.75 -9.55 22.32
CA THR A 56 -7.16 -9.35 22.72
C THR A 56 -8.09 -10.43 22.17
N GLN A 57 -7.72 -11.05 21.05
CA GLN A 57 -8.47 -12.15 20.42
C GLN A 57 -7.85 -13.53 20.70
N GLY A 58 -6.81 -13.59 21.53
CA GLY A 58 -6.23 -14.84 22.04
C GLY A 58 -7.00 -15.44 23.23
N VAL A 59 -7.97 -14.70 23.79
CA VAL A 59 -8.75 -15.12 24.96
C VAL A 59 -10.03 -15.82 24.52
N GLY A 60 -10.19 -17.08 24.91
CA GLY A 60 -11.39 -17.88 24.59
C GLY A 60 -12.22 -18.13 25.84
N ARG A 61 -13.26 -17.34 26.08
CA ARG A 61 -14.16 -17.52 27.24
C ARG A 61 -15.58 -17.75 26.78
N VAL A 62 -16.21 -18.80 27.30
CA VAL A 62 -17.59 -19.19 27.02
C VAL A 62 -18.36 -19.22 28.33
N GLN A 63 -19.48 -18.51 28.41
CA GLN A 63 -20.38 -18.61 29.57
C GLN A 63 -21.21 -19.88 29.44
N LEU A 64 -21.14 -20.73 30.47
CA LEU A 64 -21.94 -21.95 30.60
C LEU A 64 -23.06 -21.73 31.61
N ASN A 65 -24.28 -22.09 31.25
CA ASN A 65 -25.44 -22.06 32.13
C ASN A 65 -26.11 -23.45 32.17
N ALA A 66 -26.06 -24.10 33.32
CA ALA A 66 -26.73 -25.35 33.62
C ALA A 66 -28.04 -25.08 34.36
N ASN A 67 -29.13 -24.92 33.61
CA ASN A 67 -30.47 -24.75 34.17
C ASN A 67 -31.00 -26.10 34.64
N ALA A 68 -30.92 -26.35 35.95
CA ALA A 68 -31.30 -27.62 36.56
C ALA A 68 -32.43 -27.45 37.58
N THR A 69 -33.28 -28.46 37.68
CA THR A 69 -34.39 -28.49 38.65
C THR A 69 -34.41 -29.80 39.43
N SER A 70 -34.68 -29.73 40.74
CA SER A 70 -34.98 -30.90 41.57
C SER A 70 -36.50 -30.98 41.77
N PRO A 71 -37.18 -32.02 41.27
CA PRO A 71 -38.62 -32.20 41.52
C PRO A 71 -38.97 -32.23 43.01
N ASP A 72 -38.07 -32.78 43.84
CA ASP A 72 -38.25 -32.90 45.29
C ASP A 72 -37.82 -31.65 46.07
N GLY A 73 -37.44 -30.55 45.39
CA GLY A 73 -36.98 -29.32 46.03
C GLY A 73 -35.66 -29.44 46.81
N LEU A 74 -34.92 -30.53 46.61
CA LEU A 74 -33.65 -30.81 47.26
C LEU A 74 -32.50 -29.96 46.68
N PRO A 75 -31.45 -29.68 47.47
CA PRO A 75 -30.30 -28.92 47.02
C PRO A 75 -29.54 -29.65 45.90
N LEU A 76 -29.12 -28.89 44.89
CA LEU A 76 -28.38 -29.38 43.73
C LEU A 76 -26.87 -29.14 43.90
N ARG A 77 -26.07 -30.12 43.48
CA ARG A 77 -24.60 -30.00 43.39
C ARG A 77 -24.16 -30.23 41.94
N TYR A 78 -23.23 -29.40 41.47
CA TYR A 78 -22.75 -29.37 40.09
C TYR A 78 -21.30 -29.84 40.03
N THR A 79 -21.02 -30.82 39.17
CA THR A 79 -19.66 -31.29 38.90
C THR A 79 -19.36 -31.11 37.42
N TRP A 80 -18.41 -30.24 37.11
CA TRP A 80 -18.02 -29.90 35.74
C TRP A 80 -16.81 -30.71 35.28
N LYS A 81 -16.83 -31.16 34.02
CA LYS A 81 -15.68 -31.76 33.34
C LYS A 81 -15.61 -31.27 31.90
N THR A 82 -14.40 -31.08 31.38
CA THR A 82 -14.17 -30.64 30.00
C THR A 82 -13.15 -31.52 29.29
N THR A 83 -13.24 -31.63 27.97
CA THR A 83 -12.21 -32.30 27.15
C THR A 83 -10.99 -31.42 26.86
N GLY A 84 -11.06 -30.12 27.19
CA GLY A 84 -9.99 -29.15 27.08
C GLY A 84 -10.32 -27.83 27.77
N GLY A 85 -9.31 -26.96 27.91
CA GLY A 85 -9.43 -25.73 28.70
C GLY A 85 -9.70 -26.01 30.18
N ARG A 86 -10.24 -25.02 30.90
CA ARG A 86 -10.66 -25.15 32.30
C ARG A 86 -11.97 -24.41 32.57
N VAL A 87 -12.81 -24.96 33.43
CA VAL A 87 -13.97 -24.24 33.96
C VAL A 87 -13.53 -23.40 35.16
N VAL A 88 -13.95 -22.14 35.18
CA VAL A 88 -13.69 -21.16 36.23
C VAL A 88 -15.03 -20.79 36.86
N GLY A 89 -15.15 -21.03 38.17
CA GLY A 89 -16.39 -20.88 38.94
C GLY A 89 -17.00 -22.22 39.34
N ASP A 90 -18.10 -22.16 40.09
CA ASP A 90 -18.86 -23.31 40.57
C ASP A 90 -20.38 -23.11 40.39
N GLY A 91 -21.16 -24.16 40.64
CA GLY A 91 -22.62 -24.09 40.54
C GLY A 91 -23.14 -24.06 39.10
N ALA A 92 -24.29 -23.39 38.93
CA ALA A 92 -25.06 -23.41 37.68
C ALA A 92 -24.48 -22.52 36.57
N ASN A 93 -23.82 -21.41 36.92
CA ASN A 93 -23.25 -20.46 35.97
C ASN A 93 -21.73 -20.42 36.12
N THR A 94 -21.00 -20.79 35.07
CA THR A 94 -19.54 -20.85 35.11
C THR A 94 -18.93 -20.33 33.80
N VAL A 95 -17.64 -20.00 33.84
CA VAL A 95 -16.89 -19.58 32.64
C VAL A 95 -16.00 -20.72 32.19
N TRP A 96 -16.16 -21.18 30.96
CA TRP A 96 -15.23 -22.09 30.34
C TRP A 96 -14.13 -21.32 29.62
N ASP A 97 -12.91 -21.40 30.15
CA ASP A 97 -11.72 -20.78 29.59
C ASP A 97 -10.98 -21.78 28.68
N LEU A 98 -11.12 -21.55 27.38
CA LEU A 98 -10.48 -22.23 26.26
C LEU A 98 -9.27 -21.43 25.72
N THR A 99 -8.80 -20.40 26.43
CA THR A 99 -7.61 -19.62 26.05
C THR A 99 -6.41 -20.52 25.79
N GLY A 100 -5.79 -20.40 24.61
CA GLY A 100 -4.65 -21.22 24.18
C GLY A 100 -5.00 -22.63 23.71
N ALA A 101 -6.29 -23.00 23.63
CA ALA A 101 -6.69 -24.26 23.02
C ALA A 101 -6.36 -24.28 21.52
N THR A 102 -5.94 -25.45 21.01
CA THR A 102 -5.73 -25.64 19.56
C THR A 102 -7.06 -25.76 18.82
N PRO A 103 -7.11 -25.51 17.50
CA PRO A 103 -8.33 -25.72 16.72
C PRO A 103 -8.87 -27.14 16.86
N GLY A 104 -10.17 -27.29 17.14
CA GLY A 104 -10.80 -28.58 17.42
C GLY A 104 -12.17 -28.45 18.07
N SER A 105 -12.84 -29.58 18.30
CA SER A 105 -14.11 -29.61 19.02
C SER A 105 -13.88 -30.02 20.47
N TYR A 106 -14.31 -29.19 21.41
CA TYR A 106 -14.23 -29.44 22.84
C TYR A 106 -15.63 -29.64 23.41
N VAL A 107 -15.75 -30.43 24.47
CA VAL A 107 -17.03 -30.69 25.13
C VAL A 107 -16.93 -30.32 26.59
N ALA A 108 -17.88 -29.50 27.06
CA ALA A 108 -18.15 -29.31 28.47
C ALA A 108 -19.30 -30.23 28.90
N SER A 109 -19.14 -30.83 30.06
CA SER A 109 -20.12 -31.74 30.65
C SER A 109 -20.40 -31.32 32.09
N VAL A 110 -21.66 -31.40 32.49
CA VAL A 110 -22.11 -31.13 33.85
C VAL A 110 -22.88 -32.32 34.37
N GLU A 111 -22.49 -32.79 35.54
CA GLU A 111 -23.23 -33.76 36.34
C GLU A 111 -23.90 -33.01 37.49
N VAL A 112 -25.23 -33.12 37.57
CA VAL A 112 -26.03 -32.50 38.63
C VAL A 112 -26.59 -33.57 39.53
N THR A 113 -26.22 -33.54 40.81
CA THR A 113 -26.72 -34.47 41.82
C THR A 113 -27.70 -33.76 42.76
N SER A 114 -28.73 -34.48 43.19
CA SER A 114 -29.75 -33.96 44.13
C SER A 114 -29.68 -34.71 45.47
N GLY A 115 -29.71 -33.98 46.59
CA GLY A 115 -29.73 -34.55 47.95
C GLY A 115 -28.53 -35.45 48.26
N ASP A 116 -28.79 -36.70 48.69
CA ASP A 116 -27.79 -37.72 49.05
C ASP A 116 -27.02 -38.32 47.85
N ALA A 117 -27.00 -37.63 46.70
CA ALA A 117 -26.32 -38.04 45.47
C ALA A 117 -26.78 -39.39 44.88
N ARG A 118 -27.99 -39.85 45.22
CA ARG A 118 -28.57 -41.09 44.68
C ARG A 118 -29.14 -40.96 43.27
N CYS A 119 -29.45 -39.73 42.85
CA CYS A 119 -29.97 -39.43 41.52
C CYS A 119 -29.17 -38.32 40.86
N THR A 120 -28.83 -38.53 39.59
CA THR A 120 -27.93 -37.66 38.83
C THR A 120 -28.51 -37.36 37.46
N ALA A 121 -28.34 -36.14 36.97
CA ALA A 121 -28.63 -35.75 35.60
C ALA A 121 -27.36 -35.26 34.91
N PHE A 122 -27.24 -35.52 33.62
CA PHE A 122 -26.07 -35.18 32.82
C PHE A 122 -26.49 -34.36 31.61
N ALA A 123 -25.71 -33.33 31.29
CA ALA A 123 -25.80 -32.62 30.03
C ALA A 123 -24.40 -32.31 29.51
N THR A 124 -24.29 -32.21 28.19
CA THR A 124 -23.05 -31.90 27.49
C THR A 124 -23.30 -30.87 26.41
N ILE A 125 -22.33 -29.98 26.18
CA ILE A 125 -22.38 -29.03 25.06
C ILE A 125 -21.03 -29.01 24.33
N PRO A 126 -21.02 -29.22 23.01
CA PRO A 126 -19.81 -29.03 22.21
C PRO A 126 -19.59 -27.54 21.91
N VAL A 127 -18.32 -27.13 21.92
CA VAL A 127 -17.86 -25.82 21.44
C VAL A 127 -16.68 -26.05 20.52
N ALA A 128 -16.76 -25.51 19.30
CA ALA A 128 -15.66 -25.56 18.35
C ALA A 128 -14.68 -24.41 18.62
N VAL A 129 -13.40 -24.72 18.72
CA VAL A 129 -12.32 -23.73 18.66
C VAL A 129 -11.81 -23.71 17.23
N VAL A 130 -11.80 -22.54 16.61
CA VAL A 130 -11.27 -22.32 15.27
C VAL A 130 -10.15 -21.29 15.32
N GLU A 131 -9.19 -21.43 14.41
CA GLU A 131 -8.18 -20.39 14.22
C GLU A 131 -8.73 -19.30 13.31
N CYS A 132 -8.30 -18.06 13.52
CA CYS A 132 -8.61 -16.99 12.59
C CYS A 132 -8.07 -17.29 11.18
N PRO A 133 -8.76 -16.84 10.12
CA PRO A 133 -8.25 -16.95 8.77
C PRO A 133 -6.84 -16.33 8.65
N PRO A 134 -5.94 -16.91 7.83
CA PRO A 134 -4.64 -16.33 7.61
C PRO A 134 -4.79 -14.90 7.04
N LEU A 135 -3.98 -13.98 7.55
CA LEU A 135 -3.90 -12.62 7.01
C LEU A 135 -3.54 -12.70 5.53
N ARG A 136 -4.38 -12.13 4.68
CA ARG A 136 -4.12 -12.03 3.25
C ARG A 136 -3.34 -10.75 3.00
N GLU A 137 -2.15 -10.89 2.41
CA GLU A 137 -1.41 -9.74 1.95
C GLU A 137 -2.08 -9.15 0.71
N VAL A 138 -2.07 -7.82 0.61
CA VAL A 138 -2.62 -7.08 -0.52
C VAL A 138 -1.67 -5.95 -0.88
N CYS A 139 -1.38 -5.81 -2.18
CA CYS A 139 -0.57 -4.70 -2.68
C CYS A 139 -1.23 -3.36 -2.39
N PRO A 140 -0.45 -2.29 -2.17
CA PRO A 140 -0.97 -0.95 -2.15
C PRO A 140 -1.42 -0.54 -3.56
N ASN A 141 -2.26 0.49 -3.63
CA ASN A 141 -2.51 1.16 -4.89
C ASN A 141 -1.28 2.01 -5.24
N ILE A 142 -0.68 1.76 -6.40
CA ILE A 142 0.51 2.47 -6.89
C ILE A 142 0.14 3.24 -8.14
N SER A 143 0.17 4.57 -8.05
CA SER A 143 0.02 5.46 -9.20
C SER A 143 1.35 6.14 -9.49
N ILE A 144 1.79 6.16 -10.75
CA ILE A 144 3.00 6.89 -11.16
C ILE A 144 2.59 8.07 -12.03
N ASN A 145 3.03 9.25 -11.62
CA ASN A 145 2.86 10.52 -12.32
C ASN A 145 4.09 10.77 -13.18
N CYS A 146 3.86 10.93 -14.49
CA CYS A 146 4.91 10.95 -15.49
C CYS A 146 4.66 12.15 -16.41
N PRO A 147 5.69 12.95 -16.72
CA PRO A 147 5.52 14.07 -17.63
C PRO A 147 5.07 13.61 -19.02
N ASP A 148 4.27 14.42 -19.71
CA ASP A 148 3.82 14.12 -21.07
C ASP A 148 4.97 14.07 -22.07
N SER A 149 6.02 14.86 -21.84
CA SER A 149 7.25 14.86 -22.61
C SER A 149 8.36 15.60 -21.88
N VAL A 150 9.62 15.37 -22.27
CA VAL A 150 10.80 16.08 -21.75
C VAL A 150 11.78 16.36 -22.88
N ARG A 151 12.52 17.48 -22.84
CA ARG A 151 13.58 17.74 -23.82
C ARG A 151 14.81 16.89 -23.55
N VAL A 152 15.47 16.41 -24.59
CA VAL A 152 16.76 15.71 -24.46
C VAL A 152 17.75 16.52 -23.62
N GLY A 153 18.42 15.85 -22.69
CA GLY A 153 19.37 16.46 -21.77
C GLY A 153 18.76 17.17 -20.55
N ALA A 154 17.44 17.46 -20.55
CA ALA A 154 16.77 17.96 -19.36
C ALA A 154 16.53 16.83 -18.34
N PRO A 155 16.58 17.11 -17.02
CA PRO A 155 16.27 16.11 -16.01
C PRO A 155 14.80 15.69 -16.10
N LEU A 156 14.56 14.38 -16.12
CA LEU A 156 13.22 13.80 -16.15
C LEU A 156 12.87 13.27 -14.76
N THR A 157 11.81 13.80 -14.15
CA THR A 157 11.35 13.38 -12.83
C THR A 157 10.12 12.48 -12.94
N PHE A 158 10.15 11.34 -12.26
CA PHE A 158 8.98 10.48 -12.03
C PHE A 158 8.63 10.50 -10.55
N SER A 159 7.34 10.59 -10.23
CA SER A 159 6.86 10.51 -8.85
C SER A 159 5.76 9.47 -8.72
N ALA A 160 5.71 8.78 -7.60
CA ALA A 160 4.68 7.81 -7.28
C ALA A 160 3.87 8.24 -6.06
N ASP A 161 2.58 7.92 -6.11
CA ASP A 161 1.67 7.96 -4.98
C ASP A 161 1.31 6.52 -4.61
N VAL A 162 1.55 6.15 -3.35
CA VAL A 162 1.37 4.78 -2.84
C VAL A 162 0.48 4.83 -1.61
N ASN A 163 -0.73 4.30 -1.74
CA ASN A 163 -1.74 4.31 -0.68
C ASN A 163 -2.31 2.91 -0.40
N GLY A 164 -2.60 2.64 0.87
CA GLY A 164 -3.24 1.39 1.31
C GLY A 164 -2.29 0.19 1.37
N GLY A 165 -2.82 -0.99 1.06
CA GLY A 165 -2.13 -2.27 1.24
C GLY A 165 -2.27 -2.84 2.67
N THR A 166 -1.60 -3.95 2.93
CA THR A 166 -1.57 -4.58 4.26
C THR A 166 -1.03 -3.61 5.33
N PRO A 167 -1.79 -3.34 6.40
CA PRO A 167 -1.35 -2.45 7.48
C PRO A 167 -0.07 -2.95 8.17
N GLY A 168 0.84 -2.03 8.50
CA GLY A 168 2.09 -2.35 9.20
C GLY A 168 3.22 -2.88 8.31
N ALA A 169 2.99 -3.06 7.01
CA ALA A 169 4.07 -3.37 6.07
C ALA A 169 5.05 -2.19 5.96
N GLN A 170 6.35 -2.46 6.10
CA GLN A 170 7.39 -1.47 5.86
C GLN A 170 7.66 -1.37 4.35
N ALA A 171 6.94 -0.45 3.69
CA ALA A 171 7.10 -0.23 2.26
C ALA A 171 8.53 0.27 1.94
N SER A 172 9.17 -0.35 0.95
CA SER A 172 10.43 0.15 0.38
C SER A 172 10.32 0.27 -1.14
N TYR A 173 10.93 1.33 -1.68
CA TYR A 173 10.82 1.69 -3.08
C TYR A 173 12.05 1.22 -3.85
N ASN A 174 11.85 0.57 -4.99
CA ASN A 174 12.93 0.22 -5.90
C ASN A 174 12.56 0.61 -7.33
N TRP A 175 13.22 1.62 -7.86
CA TRP A 175 13.00 2.12 -9.20
C TRP A 175 13.94 1.49 -10.22
N THR A 176 13.41 1.25 -11.41
CA THR A 176 14.17 0.87 -12.61
C THR A 176 13.71 1.71 -13.80
N VAL A 177 14.62 1.94 -14.75
CA VAL A 177 14.35 2.73 -15.97
C VAL A 177 14.77 1.94 -17.21
N SER A 178 14.01 2.04 -18.30
CA SER A 178 14.34 1.36 -19.57
C SER A 178 15.53 1.98 -20.31
N ALA A 179 15.78 3.27 -20.10
CA ALA A 179 16.85 4.04 -20.71
C ALA A 179 17.26 5.21 -19.80
N GLY A 180 18.47 5.70 -19.97
CA GLY A 180 19.04 6.75 -19.12
C GLY A 180 19.60 6.22 -17.81
N THR A 181 19.90 7.14 -16.90
CA THR A 181 20.46 6.82 -15.58
C THR A 181 19.70 7.56 -14.49
N ILE A 182 19.33 6.86 -13.42
CA ILE A 182 18.74 7.49 -12.24
C ILE A 182 19.84 8.30 -11.55
N THR A 183 19.70 9.62 -11.53
CA THR A 183 20.68 10.54 -10.93
C THR A 183 20.41 10.81 -9.46
N SER A 184 19.15 10.67 -9.01
CA SER A 184 18.76 10.85 -7.61
C SER A 184 17.41 10.21 -7.27
N GLY A 185 17.13 10.06 -5.98
CA GLY A 185 15.81 9.69 -5.47
C GLY A 185 15.52 8.19 -5.35
N GLN A 186 16.49 7.32 -5.63
CA GLN A 186 16.35 5.88 -5.43
C GLN A 186 15.99 5.57 -3.96
N GLY A 187 15.08 4.61 -3.74
CA GLY A 187 14.58 4.33 -2.40
C GLY A 187 13.50 5.29 -1.90
N THR A 188 13.11 6.29 -2.69
CA THR A 188 12.07 7.27 -2.33
C THR A 188 10.87 7.20 -3.30
N PRO A 189 9.75 7.87 -3.00
CA PRO A 189 8.61 7.96 -3.92
C PRO A 189 8.87 8.77 -5.20
N SER A 190 10.05 9.37 -5.38
CA SER A 190 10.36 10.19 -6.56
C SER A 190 11.80 9.99 -7.01
N ILE A 191 12.01 9.86 -8.31
CA ILE A 191 13.35 9.74 -8.92
C ILE A 191 13.56 10.79 -9.99
N THR A 192 14.83 11.17 -10.19
CA THR A 192 15.25 11.97 -11.34
C THR A 192 16.15 11.13 -12.24
N VAL A 193 15.96 11.24 -13.55
CA VAL A 193 16.63 10.47 -14.59
C VAL A 193 17.31 11.43 -15.57
N SER A 194 18.56 11.14 -15.92
CA SER A 194 19.26 11.83 -17.00
C SER A 194 18.77 11.34 -18.35
N THR A 195 18.39 12.28 -19.23
CA THR A 195 17.92 12.02 -20.59
C THR A 195 18.94 12.37 -21.67
N ALA A 196 20.21 12.58 -21.29
CA ALA A 196 21.27 12.92 -22.22
C ALA A 196 21.42 11.83 -23.31
N GLY A 197 21.36 12.23 -24.58
CA GLY A 197 21.47 11.32 -25.72
C GLY A 197 20.23 10.46 -26.00
N LEU A 198 19.12 10.67 -25.29
CA LEU A 198 17.89 9.87 -25.45
C LEU A 198 16.85 10.51 -26.38
N GLY A 199 17.20 11.57 -27.12
CA GLY A 199 16.26 12.25 -28.01
C GLY A 199 15.61 11.28 -29.01
N GLY A 200 14.28 11.30 -29.08
CA GLY A 200 13.48 10.43 -29.95
C GLY A 200 13.16 9.05 -29.35
N GLN A 201 13.51 8.80 -28.09
CA GLN A 201 13.19 7.57 -27.38
C GLN A 201 12.17 7.80 -26.26
N ASP A 202 11.50 6.73 -25.84
CA ASP A 202 10.65 6.73 -24.65
C ASP A 202 11.42 6.18 -23.44
N VAL A 203 11.36 6.91 -22.32
CA VAL A 203 11.91 6.44 -21.04
C VAL A 203 10.77 5.89 -20.20
N ARG A 204 10.78 4.57 -19.96
CA ARG A 204 9.84 3.89 -19.07
C ARG A 204 10.42 3.76 -17.68
N ALA A 205 9.75 4.30 -16.67
CA ALA A 205 10.05 4.07 -15.27
C ALA A 205 9.15 2.95 -14.71
N THR A 206 9.73 2.05 -13.94
CA THR A 206 9.00 0.99 -13.21
C THR A 206 9.36 1.07 -11.74
N LEU A 207 8.36 1.21 -10.88
CA LEU A 207 8.50 1.18 -9.43
C LEU A 207 8.04 -0.19 -8.92
N ALA A 208 8.91 -0.87 -8.19
CA ALA A 208 8.56 -1.99 -7.33
C ALA A 208 8.47 -1.54 -5.87
N VAL A 209 7.35 -1.83 -5.21
CA VAL A 209 7.16 -1.59 -3.79
C VAL A 209 7.30 -2.93 -3.06
N ASN A 210 8.39 -3.08 -2.31
CA ASN A 210 8.62 -4.27 -1.48
C ASN A 210 8.05 -4.07 -0.08
N GLY A 211 8.05 -5.15 0.71
CA GLY A 211 7.42 -5.19 2.04
C GLY A 211 6.12 -5.97 2.08
N TYR A 212 5.71 -6.55 0.94
CA TYR A 212 4.55 -7.43 0.79
C TYR A 212 5.04 -8.81 0.34
N THR A 213 5.16 -9.74 1.28
CA THR A 213 5.66 -11.10 1.10
C THR A 213 4.82 -11.88 0.08
N GLY A 214 5.49 -12.39 -0.95
CA GLY A 214 4.83 -13.20 -1.99
C GLY A 214 3.99 -12.40 -2.98
N LEU A 215 4.00 -11.07 -2.90
CA LEU A 215 3.36 -10.19 -3.87
C LEU A 215 4.39 -9.42 -4.69
N ASN A 216 4.10 -9.22 -5.97
CA ASN A 216 4.90 -8.37 -6.85
C ASN A 216 4.14 -7.06 -7.11
N CYS A 217 4.30 -6.09 -6.22
CA CYS A 217 3.59 -4.82 -6.30
C CYS A 217 4.38 -3.84 -7.18
N THR A 218 4.03 -3.78 -8.47
CA THR A 218 4.72 -2.93 -9.44
C THR A 218 3.77 -2.05 -10.23
N ALA A 219 4.21 -0.83 -10.54
CA ALA A 219 3.58 0.03 -11.53
C ALA A 219 4.63 0.62 -12.46
N SER A 220 4.21 1.11 -13.63
CA SER A 220 5.11 1.71 -14.60
C SER A 220 4.42 2.74 -15.48
N CYS A 221 5.19 3.65 -16.03
CA CYS A 221 4.74 4.60 -17.05
C CYS A 221 5.89 4.97 -17.99
N SER A 222 5.59 5.69 -19.06
CA SER A 222 6.60 6.15 -20.02
C SER A 222 6.45 7.64 -20.32
N THR A 223 7.58 8.30 -20.56
CA THR A 223 7.66 9.69 -21.02
C THR A 223 8.52 9.77 -22.29
N PRO A 224 8.01 10.35 -23.40
CA PRO A 224 8.79 10.57 -24.62
C PRO A 224 9.81 11.70 -24.44
N VAL A 225 11.05 11.44 -24.86
CA VAL A 225 12.13 12.43 -24.89
C VAL A 225 12.16 13.12 -26.24
N GLN A 226 11.80 14.40 -26.24
CA GLN A 226 11.79 15.25 -27.43
C GLN A 226 13.21 15.51 -27.92
N VAL A 227 13.40 15.32 -29.22
CA VAL A 227 14.61 15.75 -29.92
C VAL A 227 14.65 17.27 -29.89
N GLU A 228 15.79 17.84 -29.51
CA GLU A 228 16.02 19.27 -29.68
C GLU A 228 16.10 19.58 -31.18
N ARG A 229 15.16 20.38 -31.69
CA ARG A 229 15.20 20.82 -33.08
C ARG A 229 16.34 21.82 -33.25
N ILE A 230 17.37 21.43 -33.99
CA ILE A 230 18.40 22.34 -34.44
C ILE A 230 17.73 23.39 -35.34
N LYS A 231 17.94 24.67 -35.06
CA LYS A 231 17.33 25.76 -35.84
C LYS A 231 18.35 26.40 -36.76
N PRO A 232 17.95 26.80 -37.99
CA PRO A 232 18.81 27.63 -38.82
C PRO A 232 18.99 29.00 -38.18
N ARG A 233 20.18 29.59 -38.35
CA ARG A 233 20.49 30.95 -37.86
C ARG A 233 20.54 31.92 -39.02
N LYS A 234 19.76 32.99 -38.95
CA LYS A 234 19.90 34.12 -39.88
C LYS A 234 21.21 34.83 -39.57
N PHE A 235 22.11 34.82 -40.53
CA PHE A 235 23.42 35.44 -40.41
C PHE A 235 23.33 36.95 -40.67
N ASP A 236 22.70 37.34 -41.78
CA ASP A 236 22.60 38.73 -42.20
C ASP A 236 21.42 38.95 -43.16
N GLU A 237 21.02 40.21 -43.36
CA GLU A 237 19.99 40.65 -44.30
C GLU A 237 20.39 41.96 -44.96
N ILE A 238 20.33 42.01 -46.28
CA ILE A 238 20.62 43.21 -47.07
C ILE A 238 19.46 43.56 -48.00
N GLY A 239 19.26 44.85 -48.22
CA GLY A 239 18.36 45.38 -49.25
C GLY A 239 19.08 45.64 -50.57
N ASN A 240 18.66 46.69 -51.28
CA ASN A 240 19.36 47.15 -52.47
C ASN A 240 20.64 47.94 -52.12
N VAL A 241 21.72 47.22 -51.82
CA VAL A 241 23.05 47.79 -51.51
C VAL A 241 23.96 47.84 -52.74
N ALA A 242 25.03 48.66 -52.68
CA ALA A 242 26.05 48.69 -53.72
C ALA A 242 26.78 47.34 -53.82
N ARG A 243 27.22 46.97 -55.03
CA ARG A 243 27.89 45.67 -55.27
C ARG A 243 29.13 45.44 -54.40
N ASN A 244 29.88 46.50 -54.08
CA ASN A 244 31.06 46.38 -53.22
C ASN A 244 30.68 46.07 -51.77
N ASP A 245 29.58 46.63 -51.29
CA ASP A 245 29.08 46.37 -49.93
C ASP A 245 28.51 44.94 -49.84
N GLU A 246 27.77 44.50 -50.85
CA GLU A 246 27.28 43.11 -50.94
C GLU A 246 28.44 42.11 -50.93
N LYS A 247 29.52 42.37 -51.69
CA LYS A 247 30.74 41.54 -51.67
C LYS A 247 31.37 41.49 -50.28
N ALA A 248 31.46 42.63 -49.60
CA ALA A 248 32.00 42.68 -48.24
C ALA A 248 31.14 41.87 -47.26
N ARG A 249 29.81 41.88 -47.38
CA ARG A 249 28.92 41.01 -46.57
C ARG A 249 29.11 39.53 -46.89
N LEU A 250 29.22 39.19 -48.18
CA LEU A 250 29.51 37.82 -48.63
C LEU A 250 30.88 37.33 -48.16
N ASP A 251 31.88 38.21 -48.02
CA ASP A 251 33.19 37.87 -47.48
C ASP A 251 33.13 37.43 -46.02
N ILE A 252 32.32 38.12 -45.21
CA ILE A 252 32.09 37.77 -43.80
C ILE A 252 31.25 36.49 -43.72
N PHE A 253 30.23 36.34 -44.57
CA PHE A 253 29.43 35.11 -44.63
C PHE A 253 30.27 33.88 -45.04
N ALA A 254 31.19 34.04 -45.99
CA ALA A 254 32.13 32.99 -46.37
C ALA A 254 33.04 32.59 -45.20
N ALA A 255 33.58 33.57 -44.46
CA ALA A 255 34.39 33.30 -43.28
C ALA A 255 33.61 32.52 -42.21
N GLU A 256 32.35 32.86 -42.00
CA GLU A 256 31.48 32.16 -41.05
C GLU A 256 31.19 30.71 -41.49
N LEU A 257 30.95 30.47 -42.78
CA LEU A 257 30.79 29.11 -43.33
C LEU A 257 32.09 28.29 -43.31
N GLN A 258 33.25 28.93 -43.30
CA GLN A 258 34.54 28.26 -43.11
C GLN A 258 34.74 27.86 -41.64
N ASN A 259 34.32 28.73 -40.71
CA ASN A 259 34.36 28.44 -39.27
C ASN A 259 33.36 27.34 -38.87
N ASP A 260 32.23 27.20 -39.58
CA ASP A 260 31.28 26.10 -39.42
C ASP A 260 31.22 25.23 -40.69
N PRO A 261 32.15 24.25 -40.84
CA PRO A 261 32.26 23.43 -42.04
C PRO A 261 31.08 22.47 -42.24
N ARG A 262 30.26 22.23 -41.20
CA ARG A 262 29.13 21.30 -41.26
C ARG A 262 27.84 22.00 -41.71
N SER A 263 27.73 23.31 -41.53
CA SER A 263 26.57 24.07 -41.96
C SER A 263 26.55 24.31 -43.47
N ALA A 264 25.35 24.33 -44.04
CA ALA A 264 25.08 24.84 -45.38
C ALA A 264 24.75 26.34 -45.32
N GLY A 265 25.19 27.08 -46.34
CA GLY A 265 24.86 28.49 -46.52
C GLY A 265 23.65 28.64 -47.44
N TYR A 266 22.57 29.23 -46.91
CA TYR A 266 21.37 29.54 -47.70
C TYR A 266 21.36 31.02 -48.05
N ILE A 267 21.12 31.31 -49.32
CA ILE A 267 20.95 32.67 -49.86
C ILE A 267 19.53 32.78 -50.40
N ILE A 268 18.72 33.63 -49.79
CA ILE A 268 17.32 33.79 -50.15
C ILE A 268 17.10 35.20 -50.65
N ALA A 269 16.65 35.38 -51.90
CA ALA A 269 16.25 36.69 -52.39
C ALA A 269 14.73 36.78 -52.59
N THR A 270 14.13 37.86 -52.10
CA THR A 270 12.69 38.15 -52.22
C THR A 270 12.48 39.58 -52.69
N GLY A 271 11.36 39.84 -53.37
CA GLY A 271 11.04 41.15 -53.94
C GLY A 271 11.80 41.48 -55.23
N GLY A 272 11.89 42.78 -55.54
CA GLY A 272 12.56 43.29 -56.74
C GLY A 272 11.76 43.08 -58.03
N LYS A 273 12.38 43.47 -59.14
CA LYS A 273 11.82 43.33 -60.50
C LYS A 273 11.80 41.85 -60.93
N PRO A 274 10.96 41.47 -61.91
CA PRO A 274 10.98 40.12 -62.47
C PRO A 274 12.40 39.68 -62.86
N GLY A 275 12.85 38.53 -62.35
CA GLY A 275 14.19 37.98 -62.59
C GLY A 275 15.32 38.59 -61.75
N GLU A 276 15.07 39.68 -61.01
CA GLU A 276 16.11 40.33 -60.20
C GLU A 276 16.57 39.43 -59.04
N ALA A 277 15.63 38.86 -58.27
CA ALA A 277 15.95 37.95 -57.18
C ALA A 277 16.81 36.76 -57.64
N GLN A 278 16.44 36.12 -58.74
CA GLN A 278 17.19 35.00 -59.32
C GLN A 278 18.61 35.40 -59.73
N ARG A 279 18.76 36.58 -60.36
CA ARG A 279 20.08 37.10 -60.72
C ARG A 279 20.92 37.36 -59.47
N ARG A 280 20.36 37.98 -58.42
CA ARG A 280 21.08 38.30 -57.18
C ARG A 280 21.59 37.05 -56.46
N VAL A 281 20.76 36.02 -56.31
CA VAL A 281 21.22 34.77 -55.67
C VAL A 281 22.27 34.04 -56.51
N SER A 282 22.16 34.08 -57.84
CA SER A 282 23.16 33.50 -58.75
C SER A 282 24.49 34.24 -58.67
N ASP A 283 24.47 35.57 -58.67
CA ASP A 283 25.66 36.41 -58.54
C ASP A 283 26.34 36.17 -57.18
N ALA A 284 25.57 36.12 -56.09
CA ALA A 284 26.07 35.86 -54.75
C ALA A 284 26.67 34.46 -54.60
N LYS A 285 25.99 33.42 -55.10
CA LYS A 285 26.53 32.05 -55.13
C LYS A 285 27.80 31.96 -55.97
N GLY A 286 27.81 32.60 -57.14
CA GLY A 286 28.99 32.66 -58.00
C GLY A 286 30.18 33.33 -57.31
N TYR A 287 29.95 34.39 -56.53
CA TYR A 287 31.00 35.04 -55.76
C TYR A 287 31.57 34.11 -54.68
N LEU A 288 30.72 33.46 -53.87
CA LEU A 288 31.16 32.54 -52.82
C LEU A 288 31.94 31.35 -53.38
N VAL A 289 31.46 30.74 -54.47
CA VAL A 289 32.08 29.54 -55.06
C VAL A 289 33.36 29.92 -55.82
N ASN A 290 33.27 30.85 -56.76
CA ASN A 290 34.37 31.12 -57.70
C ASN A 290 35.42 32.07 -57.11
N THR A 291 35.04 33.00 -56.22
CA THR A 291 35.98 33.97 -55.63
C THR A 291 36.48 33.53 -54.27
N ARG A 292 35.61 32.97 -53.42
CA ARG A 292 35.96 32.57 -52.04
C ARG A 292 36.25 31.07 -51.90
N GLY A 293 36.12 30.29 -52.99
CA GLY A 293 36.47 28.87 -53.00
C GLY A 293 35.52 27.98 -52.20
N MET A 294 34.28 28.43 -51.96
CA MET A 294 33.29 27.64 -51.22
C MET A 294 32.81 26.45 -52.06
N ASP A 295 32.62 25.30 -51.42
CA ASP A 295 31.99 24.15 -52.07
C ASP A 295 30.57 24.51 -52.52
N ALA A 296 30.30 24.39 -53.82
CA ALA A 296 29.02 24.71 -54.44
C ALA A 296 27.86 23.87 -53.87
N SER A 297 28.13 22.66 -53.36
CA SER A 297 27.14 21.79 -52.72
C SER A 297 26.66 22.33 -51.38
N ARG A 298 27.48 23.17 -50.71
CA ARG A 298 27.16 23.80 -49.44
C ARG A 298 26.38 25.10 -49.59
N ILE A 299 26.24 25.65 -50.81
CA ILE A 299 25.56 26.92 -51.06
C ILE A 299 24.22 26.66 -51.75
N VAL A 300 23.12 26.91 -51.04
CA VAL A 300 21.75 26.75 -51.53
C VAL A 300 21.16 28.13 -51.80
N THR A 301 20.54 28.29 -52.97
CA THR A 301 19.90 29.55 -53.38
C THR A 301 18.41 29.35 -53.51
N LEU A 302 17.61 30.23 -52.91
CA LEU A 302 16.15 30.22 -53.00
C LEU A 302 15.66 31.60 -53.42
N THR A 303 14.55 31.65 -54.13
CA THR A 303 13.87 32.91 -54.48
C THR A 303 12.44 32.89 -53.98
N GLY A 304 12.02 33.94 -53.28
CA GLY A 304 10.64 34.12 -52.81
C GLY A 304 9.80 35.00 -53.74
N ARG A 305 8.74 35.59 -53.17
CA ARG A 305 7.75 36.35 -53.94
C ARG A 305 8.36 37.60 -54.59
N THR A 306 7.95 37.92 -55.82
CA THR A 306 8.35 39.14 -56.53
C THR A 306 7.53 40.37 -56.10
N GLY A 307 8.09 41.57 -56.31
CA GLY A 307 7.44 42.85 -56.03
C GLY A 307 7.83 43.47 -54.68
N GLY A 308 7.81 44.81 -54.62
CA GLY A 308 8.43 45.57 -53.53
C GLY A 308 9.96 45.64 -53.69
N ASP A 309 10.63 46.13 -52.65
CA ASP A 309 12.10 46.26 -52.64
C ASP A 309 12.77 44.90 -52.55
N ILE A 310 13.90 44.74 -53.26
CA ILE A 310 14.73 43.54 -53.20
C ILE A 310 15.35 43.38 -51.81
N ARG A 311 15.24 42.17 -51.26
CA ARG A 311 15.83 41.76 -49.99
C ARG A 311 16.58 40.45 -50.21
N ILE A 312 17.75 40.33 -49.59
CA ILE A 312 18.58 39.13 -49.64
C ILE A 312 18.94 38.74 -48.21
N GLU A 313 18.63 37.51 -47.85
CA GLU A 313 18.92 36.93 -46.55
C GLU A 313 20.01 35.87 -46.66
N PHE A 314 20.93 35.89 -45.72
CA PHE A 314 21.98 34.88 -45.57
C PHE A 314 21.71 34.06 -44.32
N TRP A 315 21.68 32.74 -44.46
CA TRP A 315 21.36 31.81 -43.38
C TRP A 315 22.41 30.72 -43.26
N LEU A 316 22.72 30.34 -42.02
CA LEU A 316 23.53 29.19 -41.68
C LEU A 316 22.60 28.07 -41.21
N VAL A 317 22.65 26.94 -41.90
CA VAL A 317 21.76 25.81 -41.67
C VAL A 317 22.59 24.60 -41.30
N PRO A 318 22.69 24.26 -40.00
CA PRO A 318 23.41 23.07 -39.56
C PRO A 318 22.72 21.77 -40.02
N PRO A 319 23.44 20.64 -40.05
CA PRO A 319 22.83 19.35 -40.37
C PRO A 319 21.68 19.02 -39.41
N GLY A 320 20.54 18.61 -39.95
CA GLY A 320 19.33 18.29 -39.17
C GLY A 320 18.45 19.48 -38.82
N ALA A 321 18.86 20.71 -39.17
CA ALA A 321 17.98 21.86 -39.11
C ALA A 321 17.02 21.91 -40.30
N GLU A 322 15.80 22.39 -40.07
CA GLU A 322 14.83 22.64 -41.13
C GLU A 322 15.29 23.84 -41.97
N ALA A 323 15.15 23.74 -43.30
CA ALA A 323 15.59 24.78 -44.21
C ALA A 323 14.74 26.07 -44.03
N PRO A 324 15.35 27.26 -44.07
CA PRO A 324 14.60 28.51 -44.06
C PRO A 324 13.70 28.64 -45.30
N THR A 325 12.48 29.09 -45.11
CA THR A 325 11.49 29.27 -46.18
C THR A 325 11.49 30.72 -46.69
N PRO A 326 11.54 30.96 -48.02
CA PRO A 326 11.35 32.29 -48.57
C PRO A 326 9.96 32.84 -48.25
N GLN A 327 9.88 34.09 -47.79
CA GLN A 327 8.63 34.82 -47.58
C GLN A 327 8.12 35.51 -48.86
#